data_AF-A0A914FYV6-F1
#
_entry.id   AF-A0A914FYV6-F1
#
_cell.length_a   1.000
_cell.length_b   1.000
_cell.length_c   1.000
_cell.angle_alpha   90.00
_cell.angle_beta   90.00
_cell.angle_gamma   90.00
#
_symmetry.space_group_name_H-M   'P 1'
#
loop_
_entity.id
_entity.type
_entity.pdbx_description
1 polymer ?
#
loop_
_entity_poly.entity_id
_entity_poly.type
_entity_poly.pdbx_seq_one_letter_code
_entity_poly.pdbx_strand_id
1 'polypeptide(L)'
;MFAVEPHMSQRRAENELEISDTSVQRILEEVRWHPFKMQKVQALEPDDLQCRVYRIPCPNLAELRQRIIEAFNEVPVEMIRRVIVEYERRPRKCIEVGGESVEIR
;
A
#
# COMPACT_ATOMS: atom_id res chain seq x y z
N MET A 1 5.42 14.64 -13.25
CA MET A 1 4.32 14.68 -12.27
C MET A 1 4.26 13.41 -11.43
N PHE A 2 3.74 12.28 -11.91
CA PHE A 2 3.80 11.00 -11.17
C PHE A 2 5.19 10.33 -11.17
N ALA A 3 6.02 10.56 -12.19
CA ALA A 3 7.42 10.12 -12.19
C ALA A 3 8.34 10.92 -11.25
N VAL A 4 7.89 12.10 -10.80
CA VAL A 4 8.63 12.96 -9.85
C VAL A 4 8.14 12.69 -8.44
N GLU A 5 6.83 12.49 -8.26
CA GLU A 5 6.22 12.16 -6.98
C GLU A 5 5.21 11.01 -7.15
N PRO A 6 5.65 9.74 -7.03
CA PRO A 6 4.80 8.56 -7.26
C PRO A 6 3.70 8.37 -6.20
N HIS A 7 3.64 9.25 -5.19
CA HIS A 7 2.63 9.28 -4.13
C HIS A 7 1.50 10.29 -4.40
N MET A 8 1.59 11.05 -5.48
CA MET A 8 0.53 11.97 -5.89
C MET A 8 -0.72 11.17 -6.28
N SER A 9 -1.90 11.61 -5.84
CA SER A 9 -3.18 11.00 -6.23
C SER A 9 -3.69 11.57 -7.55
N GLN A 10 -4.50 10.81 -8.29
CA GLN A 10 -5.13 11.29 -9.53
C GLN A 10 -5.97 12.56 -9.31
N ARG A 11 -6.71 12.64 -8.19
CA ARG A 11 -7.43 13.86 -7.77
C ARG A 11 -6.53 15.07 -7.53
N ARG A 12 -5.34 14.87 -6.98
CA ARG A 12 -4.38 15.96 -6.78
C ARG A 12 -3.83 16.43 -8.13
N ALA A 13 -3.58 15.49 -9.04
CA ALA A 13 -3.15 15.79 -10.39
C ALA A 13 -4.21 16.56 -11.21
N GLU A 14 -5.49 16.20 -11.07
CA GLU A 14 -6.62 16.93 -11.66
C GLU A 14 -6.64 18.39 -11.20
N ASN A 15 -6.50 18.65 -9.90
CA ASN A 15 -6.48 20.01 -9.37
C ASN A 15 -5.25 20.82 -9.80
N GLU A 16 -4.08 20.18 -9.90
CA GLU A 16 -2.82 20.86 -10.22
C GLU A 16 -2.66 21.17 -11.71
N LEU A 17 -3.21 20.31 -12.57
CA LEU A 17 -3.14 20.46 -14.02
C LEU A 17 -4.43 21.00 -14.66
N GLU A 18 -5.49 21.20 -13.89
CA GLU A 18 -6.83 21.60 -14.36
C GLU A 18 -7.38 20.72 -15.50
N ILE A 19 -6.97 19.44 -15.53
CA ILE A 19 -7.46 18.45 -16.48
C ILE A 19 -8.40 17.48 -15.78
N SER A 20 -9.47 17.07 -16.46
CA SER A 20 -10.44 16.12 -15.89
C SER A 20 -9.75 14.81 -15.48
N ASP A 21 -10.23 14.18 -14.40
CA ASP A 21 -9.77 12.86 -13.94
C ASP A 21 -9.75 11.81 -15.07
N THR A 22 -10.73 11.85 -15.97
CA THR A 22 -10.78 11.00 -17.18
C THR A 22 -9.63 11.26 -18.15
N SER A 23 -9.19 12.51 -18.29
CA SER A 23 -8.06 12.88 -19.14
C SER A 23 -6.74 12.47 -18.48
N VAL A 24 -6.61 12.66 -17.15
CA VAL A 24 -5.48 12.15 -16.36
C VAL A 24 -5.36 10.63 -16.56
N GLN A 25 -6.47 9.90 -16.43
CA GLN A 25 -6.49 8.45 -16.58
C GLN A 25 -6.10 8.01 -18.00
N ARG A 26 -6.61 8.65 -19.05
CA ARG A 26 -6.24 8.34 -20.45
C ARG A 26 -4.77 8.59 -20.74
N ILE A 27 -4.22 9.70 -20.24
CA ILE A 27 -2.80 10.01 -20.40
C ILE A 27 -1.96 8.95 -19.68
N LEU A 28 -2.34 8.59 -18.45
CA LEU A 28 -1.68 7.55 -17.66
C LEU A 28 -1.72 6.19 -18.39
N GLU A 29 -2.83 5.81 -19.00
CA GLU A 29 -2.97 4.59 -19.80
C GLU A 29 -2.08 4.64 -21.06
N GLU A 30 -2.02 5.78 -21.76
CA GLU A 30 -1.19 5.97 -22.96
C GLU A 30 0.31 5.84 -22.66
N VAL A 31 0.77 6.41 -21.53
CA VAL A 31 2.17 6.27 -21.09
C VAL A 31 2.45 4.99 -20.30
N ARG A 32 1.47 4.08 -20.18
CA ARG A 32 1.52 2.84 -19.38
C ARG A 32 1.92 3.07 -17.92
N TRP A 33 1.57 4.22 -17.37
CA TRP A 33 1.78 4.51 -15.95
C TRP A 33 0.51 4.19 -15.19
N HIS A 34 0.56 3.17 -14.35
CA HIS A 34 -0.54 2.88 -13.44
C HIS A 34 -0.29 3.62 -12.13
N PRO A 35 -1.28 4.36 -11.59
CA PRO A 35 -1.21 4.87 -10.22
C PRO A 35 -0.80 3.72 -9.29
N PHE A 36 0.20 3.94 -8.45
CA PHE A 36 0.69 2.91 -7.53
C PHE A 36 -0.47 2.37 -6.67
N LYS A 37 -1.02 1.22 -7.05
CA LYS A 37 -1.85 0.42 -6.16
C LYS A 37 -0.89 -0.26 -5.20
N MET A 38 -0.77 0.26 -3.98
CA MET A 38 -0.05 -0.43 -2.91
C MET A 38 -0.66 -1.83 -2.74
N GLN A 39 0.02 -2.84 -3.26
CA GLN A 39 -0.29 -4.23 -2.98
C GLN A 39 0.38 -4.59 -1.64
N LYS A 40 -0.40 -5.17 -0.72
CA LYS A 40 0.13 -5.70 0.55
C LYS A 40 1.06 -6.86 0.23
N VAL A 41 2.35 -6.67 0.45
CA VAL A 41 3.38 -7.64 0.01
C VAL A 41 4.12 -8.26 1.16
N GLN A 42 4.14 -7.59 2.31
CA GLN A 42 4.41 -8.33 3.52
C GLN A 42 3.19 -9.17 3.83
N ALA A 43 3.31 -10.47 3.56
CA ALA A 43 2.47 -11.46 4.19
C ALA A 43 2.74 -11.40 5.70
N LEU A 44 2.01 -10.53 6.39
CA LEU A 44 1.24 -11.04 7.51
C LEU A 44 0.34 -12.09 6.86
N GLU A 45 0.48 -13.35 7.26
CA GLU A 45 -0.43 -14.40 6.80
C GLU A 45 -1.87 -13.86 6.96
N PRO A 46 -2.83 -14.24 6.10
CA PRO A 46 -4.22 -13.73 6.15
C PRO A 46 -4.82 -13.75 7.58
N ASP A 47 -4.30 -14.66 8.39
CA ASP A 47 -4.65 -14.93 9.76
C ASP A 47 -3.84 -14.16 10.83
N ASP A 48 -2.78 -13.42 10.53
CA ASP A 48 -1.87 -12.93 11.60
C ASP A 48 -2.52 -11.91 12.53
N LEU A 49 -3.26 -10.93 11.99
CA LEU A 49 -3.99 -9.96 12.82
C LEU A 49 -5.41 -10.44 13.14
N GLN A 50 -6.07 -11.10 12.18
CA GLN A 50 -7.41 -11.62 12.40
C GLN A 50 -7.43 -12.76 13.42
N CYS A 51 -6.47 -13.69 13.38
CA CYS A 51 -6.33 -14.72 14.41
C CYS A 51 -5.67 -14.23 15.71
N ARG A 52 -5.00 -13.07 15.76
CA ARG A 52 -4.53 -12.53 17.05
C ARG A 52 -5.62 -11.78 17.79
N VAL A 53 -6.38 -10.95 17.07
CA VAL A 53 -7.39 -10.07 17.68
C VAL A 53 -8.77 -10.74 17.76
N TYR A 54 -9.19 -11.43 16.70
CA TYR A 54 -10.56 -11.96 16.54
C TYR A 54 -10.69 -13.48 16.69
N ARG A 55 -9.59 -14.22 16.91
CA ARG A 55 -9.64 -15.69 17.12
C ARG A 55 -10.48 -16.11 18.32
N ILE A 56 -10.49 -15.28 19.36
CA ILE A 56 -11.27 -15.51 20.57
C ILE A 56 -12.31 -14.39 20.66
N PRO A 57 -13.60 -14.71 20.90
CA PRO A 57 -14.62 -13.69 21.12
C PRO A 57 -14.17 -12.68 22.18
N CYS A 58 -14.24 -11.39 21.85
CA CYS A 58 -14.02 -10.31 22.81
C CYS A 58 -15.36 -9.98 23.48
N PRO A 59 -15.42 -9.94 24.82
CA PRO A 59 -16.66 -9.64 25.55
C PRO A 59 -17.06 -8.16 25.47
N ASN A 60 -16.11 -7.25 25.19
CA ASN A 60 -16.39 -5.82 25.08
C ASN A 60 -15.36 -5.06 24.22
N LEU A 61 -15.69 -3.81 23.89
CA LEU A 61 -14.85 -2.92 23.07
C LEU A 61 -13.52 -2.54 23.73
N ALA A 62 -13.47 -2.44 25.06
CA ALA A 62 -12.23 -2.08 25.77
C ALA A 62 -11.18 -3.18 25.62
N GLU A 63 -11.59 -4.43 25.75
CA GLU A 63 -10.71 -5.58 25.55
C GLU A 63 -10.26 -5.72 24.09
N LEU A 64 -11.18 -5.49 23.13
CA LEU A 64 -10.82 -5.48 21.71
C LEU A 64 -9.75 -4.41 21.41
N ARG A 65 -9.93 -3.20 21.95
CA ARG A 65 -8.96 -2.11 21.82
C ARG A 65 -7.60 -2.51 22.39
N GLN A 66 -7.58 -3.14 23.56
CA GLN A 66 -6.35 -3.56 24.22
C GLN A 66 -5.60 -4.62 23.39
N ARG A 67 -6.31 -5.63 22.87
CA ARG A 67 -5.72 -6.66 22.01
C ARG A 67 -5.10 -6.09 20.73
N ILE A 68 -5.74 -5.08 20.13
CA ILE A 68 -5.18 -4.38 18.97
C ILE A 68 -3.85 -3.72 19.36
N ILE A 69 -3.82 -2.97 20.47
CA ILE A 69 -2.60 -2.29 20.94
C ILE A 69 -1.47 -3.29 21.19
N GLU A 70 -1.77 -4.39 21.87
CA GLU A 70 -0.79 -5.47 22.13
C GLU A 70 -0.26 -6.08 20.84
N ALA A 71 -1.15 -6.41 19.89
CA ALA A 71 -0.75 -6.96 18.60
C ALA A 71 0.18 -6.01 17.82
N PHE A 72 -0.05 -4.69 17.89
CA PHE A 72 0.85 -3.69 17.30
C PHE A 72 2.20 -3.60 18.01
N ASN A 73 2.20 -3.67 19.34
CA ASN A 73 3.44 -3.63 20.13
C ASN A 73 4.31 -4.87 19.94
N GLU A 74 3.72 -6.00 19.58
CA GLU A 74 4.43 -7.25 19.29
C GLU A 74 5.05 -7.30 17.88
N VAL A 75 4.84 -6.26 17.04
CA VAL A 75 5.42 -6.22 15.69
C VAL A 75 6.94 -5.97 15.78
N PRO A 76 7.80 -6.89 15.27
CA PRO A 76 9.25 -6.69 15.31
C PRO A 76 9.69 -5.51 14.44
N VAL A 77 10.70 -4.75 14.88
CA VAL A 77 11.22 -3.60 14.13
C VAL A 77 11.79 -4.01 12.76
N GLU A 78 12.27 -5.24 12.63
CA GLU A 78 12.76 -5.85 11.40
C GLU A 78 11.67 -5.98 10.35
N MET A 79 10.43 -6.23 10.76
CA MET A 79 9.27 -6.26 9.87
C MET A 79 9.03 -4.86 9.31
N ILE A 80 9.05 -3.83 10.17
CA ILE A 80 8.91 -2.42 9.76
C ILE A 80 10.01 -2.01 8.78
N ARG A 81 11.27 -2.36 9.08
CA ARG A 81 12.42 -2.11 8.20
C ARG A 81 12.22 -2.74 6.82
N ARG A 82 11.75 -4.00 6.78
CA ARG A 82 11.43 -4.67 5.51
C ARG A 82 10.30 -3.97 4.75
N VAL A 83 9.30 -3.38 5.43
CA VAL A 83 8.21 -2.64 4.74
C VAL A 83 8.80 -1.47 3.98
N ILE A 84 9.67 -0.70 4.65
CA ILE A 84 10.30 0.48 4.09
C ILE A 84 11.14 0.09 2.86
N VAL A 85 11.93 -0.97 2.96
CA VAL A 85 12.74 -1.47 1.83
C VAL A 85 11.86 -1.91 0.65
N GLU A 86 10.80 -2.68 0.91
CA GLU A 86 9.89 -3.13 -0.15
C GLU A 86 9.11 -1.97 -0.78
N TYR A 87 8.76 -0.96 0.02
CA TYR A 87 8.12 0.26 -0.43
C TYR A 87 8.98 1.04 -1.42
N GLU A 88 10.31 1.07 -1.24
CA GLU A 88 11.23 1.69 -2.19
C GLU A 88 11.55 0.81 -3.40
N ARG A 89 11.57 -0.51 -3.21
CA ARG A 89 11.88 -1.49 -4.28
C ARG A 89 10.76 -1.56 -5.32
N ARG A 90 9.51 -1.53 -4.87
CA ARG A 90 8.33 -1.71 -5.72
C ARG A 90 8.16 -0.64 -6.79
N PRO A 91 8.32 0.66 -6.49
CA PRO A 91 8.25 1.68 -7.51
C PRO A 91 9.30 1.56 -8.58
N ARG A 92 10.54 1.28 -8.18
CA ARG A 92 11.63 1.01 -9.11
C ARG A 92 11.30 -0.15 -10.03
N LYS A 93 10.79 -1.25 -9.47
CA LYS A 93 10.44 -2.43 -10.27
C LYS A 93 9.30 -2.17 -11.25
N CYS A 94 8.27 -1.43 -10.83
CA CYS A 94 7.15 -1.02 -11.69
C CYS A 94 7.65 -0.20 -12.90
N ILE A 95 8.60 0.70 -12.68
CA ILE A 95 9.22 1.50 -13.75
C ILE A 95 10.03 0.61 -14.71
N GLU A 96 10.86 -0.30 -14.18
CA GLU A 96 11.67 -1.23 -14.98
C GLU A 96 10.85 -2.09 -15.95
N VAL A 97 9.65 -2.49 -15.53
CA VAL A 97 8.77 -3.39 -16.28
C VAL A 97 7.65 -2.64 -17.02
N GLY A 98 7.74 -1.31 -17.11
CA GLY A 98 6.79 -0.50 -17.87
C GLY A 98 5.34 -0.59 -17.36
N GLY A 99 5.15 -0.73 -16.04
CA GLY A 99 3.84 -0.79 -15.40
C GLY A 99 3.20 -2.17 -15.33
N GLU A 100 3.84 -3.22 -15.86
CA GLU A 100 3.30 -4.58 -15.78
C GLU A 100 3.26 -5.13 -14.33
N SER A 101 2.30 -6.03 -14.07
CA SER A 101 2.19 -6.70 -12.76
C SER A 101 3.31 -7.71 -12.60
N VAL A 102 4.10 -7.57 -11.52
CA VAL A 102 5.25 -8.44 -11.26
C VAL A 102 5.25 -8.94 -9.82
N GLU A 103 5.42 -10.26 -9.66
CA GLU A 103 5.76 -10.84 -8.37
C GLU A 103 7.20 -10.51 -8.02
N ILE A 104 7.37 -9.68 -7.00
CA ILE A 104 8.70 -9.37 -6.45
C ILE A 104 8.94 -10.32 -5.28
N ARG A 105 9.78 -11.34 -5.49
CA ARG A 105 10.25 -12.26 -4.46
C ARG A 105 11.32 -11.63 -3.57
#